data_AF-A0A483IJA7-F1
#
_entry.id   AF-A0A483IJA7-F1
#
_cell.length_a   1.000
_cell.length_b   1.000
_cell.length_c   1.000
_cell.angle_alpha   90.00
_cell.angle_beta   90.00
_cell.angle_gamma   90.00
#
_symmetry.space_group_name_H-M   'P 1'
#
loop_
_entity.id
_entity.type
_entity.pdbx_description
1 polymer ?
#
loop_
_entity_poly.entity_id
_entity_poly.type
_entity_poly.pdbx_seq_one_letter_code
_entity_poly.pdbx_strand_id
1 'polypeptide(L)'
;MIDAHFRSYQAIVSKFNGNKNLLSGKGFWSNSSSEPDQNSLFYPGGSIYLGKISVNGEYIAPNDLDCAVDSFPGVWDIARKMKIIFPRDKDDAVIDSKCRQLFSGEKTLDELGGSLSI
;
A
#
# COMPACT_ATOMS: atom_id res chain seq x y z
N MET A 1 14.24 4.29 -15.16
CA MET A 1 14.62 5.44 -14.30
C MET A 1 13.59 6.53 -14.58
N ILE A 2 12.60 6.73 -13.70
CA ILE A 2 11.69 7.88 -13.82
C ILE A 2 12.20 8.97 -12.90
N ASP A 3 12.57 10.06 -13.56
CA ASP A 3 13.05 11.33 -13.02
C ASP A 3 11.83 12.21 -12.69
N ALA A 4 11.85 12.87 -11.53
CA ALA A 4 10.84 13.85 -11.11
C ALA A 4 10.65 15.00 -12.13
N HIS A 5 11.59 15.22 -13.05
CA HIS A 5 11.46 16.15 -14.18
C HIS A 5 10.28 15.87 -15.12
N PHE A 6 9.73 14.65 -15.17
CA PHE A 6 8.63 14.31 -16.08
C PHE A 6 7.27 14.91 -15.68
N ARG A 7 7.15 15.56 -14.51
CA ARG A 7 5.93 16.25 -14.03
C ARG A 7 4.65 15.42 -14.02
N SER A 8 4.73 14.10 -14.15
CA SER A 8 3.61 13.19 -14.01
C SER A 8 3.44 12.82 -12.54
N TYR A 9 2.44 13.44 -11.90
CA TYR A 9 2.08 13.16 -10.51
C TYR A 9 0.85 12.27 -10.46
N GLN A 10 0.88 11.24 -9.62
CA GLN A 10 -0.27 10.39 -9.33
C GLN A 10 -0.90 10.87 -8.02
N ALA A 11 -2.21 11.16 -8.06
CA ALA A 11 -2.98 11.50 -6.87
C ALA A 11 -4.05 10.43 -6.65
N ILE A 12 -4.07 9.84 -5.46
CA ILE A 12 -5.09 8.87 -5.05
C ILE A 12 -5.92 9.51 -3.95
N VAL A 13 -7.24 9.53 -4.13
CA VAL A 13 -8.18 10.13 -3.18
C VAL A 13 -8.98 9.03 -2.50
N SER A 14 -8.80 8.93 -1.20
CA SER A 14 -9.49 7.97 -0.34
C SER A 14 -10.27 8.71 0.77
N LYS A 15 -11.30 8.07 1.30
CA LYS A 15 -12.09 8.62 2.41
C LYS A 15 -11.61 7.99 3.70
N PHE A 16 -11.23 8.82 4.68
CA PHE A 16 -10.95 8.36 6.03
C PHE A 16 -12.13 7.56 6.60
N ASN A 17 -11.83 6.40 7.20
CA ASN A 17 -12.82 5.44 7.71
C ASN A 17 -13.80 4.92 6.63
N GLY A 18 -13.38 4.95 5.36
CA GLY A 18 -14.08 4.33 4.24
C GLY A 18 -13.74 2.85 4.11
N ASN A 19 -14.66 2.08 3.52
CA ASN A 19 -14.41 0.70 3.12
C ASN A 19 -14.27 0.53 1.60
N LYS A 20 -14.27 1.65 0.86
CA LYS A 20 -14.17 1.74 -0.59
C LYS A 20 -13.48 3.06 -0.95
N ASN A 21 -12.66 3.04 -2.00
CA ASN A 21 -12.12 4.27 -2.56
C ASN A 21 -13.23 5.15 -3.14
N LEU A 22 -13.07 6.47 -3.03
CA LEU A 22 -13.99 7.43 -3.65
C LEU A 22 -13.95 7.33 -5.18
N LEU A 23 -12.75 7.10 -5.72
CA LEU A 23 -12.49 6.84 -7.13
C LEU A 23 -11.92 5.44 -7.27
N SER A 24 -12.42 4.67 -8.22
CA SER A 24 -11.93 3.32 -8.50
C SER A 24 -11.52 3.21 -9.96
N GLY A 25 -10.39 2.58 -10.21
CA GLY A 25 -9.84 2.39 -11.54
C GLY A 25 -8.61 1.49 -11.46
N LYS A 26 -8.10 1.03 -12.60
CA LYS A 26 -6.91 0.19 -12.59
C LYS A 26 -5.69 1.00 -12.11
N GLY A 27 -4.84 0.45 -11.25
CA GLY A 27 -3.74 1.16 -10.55
C GLY A 27 -4.15 1.77 -9.19
N PHE A 28 -5.44 1.76 -8.84
CA PHE A 28 -5.90 2.04 -7.48
C PHE A 28 -5.87 0.75 -6.67
N TRP A 29 -5.64 0.86 -5.36
CA TRP A 29 -5.77 -0.29 -4.47
C TRP A 29 -7.18 -0.89 -4.57
N SER A 30 -7.28 -2.20 -4.74
CA SER A 30 -8.56 -2.92 -4.70
C SER A 30 -8.44 -4.20 -3.87
N ASN A 31 -9.52 -4.54 -3.15
CA ASN A 31 -9.57 -5.73 -2.30
C ASN A 31 -9.80 -7.04 -3.10
N SER A 32 -9.97 -6.96 -4.42
CA SER A 32 -10.05 -8.14 -5.30
C SER A 32 -8.64 -8.62 -5.65
N SER A 33 -8.43 -9.93 -5.73
CA SER A 33 -7.22 -10.51 -6.34
C SER A 33 -7.06 -9.96 -7.76
N SER A 34 -6.11 -9.04 -7.94
CA SER A 34 -5.89 -8.36 -9.20
C SER A 34 -5.20 -9.31 -10.18
N GLU A 35 -5.85 -9.59 -11.31
CA GLU A 35 -5.20 -10.03 -12.55
C GLU A 35 -3.99 -9.12 -12.88
N PRO A 36 -2.95 -9.65 -13.56
CA PRO A 36 -1.73 -8.91 -13.86
C PRO A 36 -1.99 -7.58 -14.59
N ASP A 37 -1.33 -6.54 -14.08
CA ASP A 37 -1.57 -5.11 -14.25
C ASP A 37 -1.07 -4.51 -15.58
N GLN A 38 -1.15 -5.25 -16.69
CA GLN A 38 -0.49 -4.81 -17.94
C GLN A 38 -1.23 -3.70 -18.71
N ASN A 39 -2.53 -3.44 -18.43
CA ASN A 39 -3.37 -2.55 -19.24
C ASN A 39 -4.17 -1.54 -18.40
N SER A 40 -3.51 -0.93 -17.42
CA SER A 40 -4.15 -0.07 -16.43
C SER A 40 -4.34 1.38 -16.87
N LEU A 41 -5.54 1.94 -16.63
CA LEU A 41 -5.90 3.33 -16.92
C LEU A 41 -5.00 4.31 -16.16
N PHE A 42 -4.53 3.91 -14.98
CA PHE A 42 -3.33 4.46 -14.37
C PHE A 42 -2.21 3.48 -14.67
N TYR A 43 -1.57 3.64 -15.83
CA TYR A 43 -0.37 2.89 -16.17
C TYR A 43 0.75 3.46 -15.31
N PRO A 44 1.26 2.68 -14.35
CA PRO A 44 2.49 3.08 -13.73
C PRO A 44 3.56 3.10 -14.83
N GLY A 45 4.27 4.21 -15.03
CA GLY A 45 5.42 4.19 -15.93
C GLY A 45 6.40 3.06 -15.56
N GLY A 46 7.38 2.77 -16.43
CA GLY A 46 8.37 1.69 -16.24
C GLY A 46 9.36 1.88 -15.06
N SER A 47 8.87 2.40 -13.94
CA SER A 47 9.58 2.70 -12.71
C SER A 47 8.96 1.96 -11.54
N ILE A 48 9.85 1.40 -10.74
CA ILE A 48 9.66 0.68 -9.49
C ILE A 48 9.17 1.56 -8.32
N TYR A 49 8.37 2.62 -8.55
CA TYR A 49 7.98 3.57 -7.50
C TYR A 49 6.51 3.97 -7.63
N LEU A 50 5.62 3.01 -7.40
CA LEU A 50 4.20 3.18 -7.69
C LEU A 50 3.39 3.14 -6.41
N GLY A 51 3.09 4.34 -5.92
CA GLY A 51 2.42 4.55 -4.66
C GLY A 51 0.98 4.06 -4.66
N LYS A 52 0.56 3.42 -3.56
CA LYS A 52 -0.83 3.07 -3.27
C LYS A 52 -1.25 3.77 -1.98
N ILE A 53 -2.53 4.09 -1.84
CA ILE A 53 -3.17 4.47 -0.56
C ILE A 53 -4.24 3.43 -0.24
N SER A 54 -4.43 3.13 1.05
CA SER A 54 -5.43 2.17 1.51
C SER A 54 -6.86 2.66 1.26
N VAL A 55 -7.82 1.73 1.20
CA VAL A 55 -9.25 2.06 0.98
C VAL A 55 -9.84 2.96 2.07
N ASN A 56 -9.27 2.90 3.27
CA ASN A 56 -9.68 3.70 4.41
C ASN A 56 -8.87 5.00 4.54
N GLY A 57 -7.89 5.24 3.64
CA GLY A 57 -7.07 6.44 3.61
C GLY A 57 -6.04 6.53 4.74
N GLU A 58 -5.87 5.50 5.57
CA GLU A 58 -4.98 5.52 6.73
C GLU A 58 -3.52 5.20 6.41
N TYR A 59 -3.27 4.44 5.34
CA TYR A 59 -1.95 3.90 5.01
C TYR A 59 -1.53 4.25 3.59
N ILE A 60 -0.22 4.44 3.40
CA ILE A 60 0.40 4.59 2.08
C ILE A 60 1.51 3.56 1.90
N ALA A 61 1.60 3.01 0.69
CA ALA A 61 2.71 2.17 0.25
C ALA A 61 3.36 2.88 -0.94
N PRO A 62 4.49 3.59 -0.78
CA PRO A 62 5.08 4.40 -1.86
C PRO A 62 5.59 3.57 -3.05
N ASN A 63 5.76 2.26 -2.87
CA ASN A 63 6.08 1.32 -3.92
C ASN A 63 5.32 -0.01 -3.71
N ASP A 64 6.04 -1.04 -3.25
CA ASP A 64 5.47 -2.35 -2.98
C ASP A 64 4.69 -2.35 -1.67
N LEU A 65 3.61 -3.14 -1.65
CA LEU A 65 2.85 -3.37 -0.44
C LEU A 65 3.60 -4.37 0.43
N ASP A 66 4.65 -3.87 1.08
CA ASP A 66 5.58 -4.69 1.87
C ASP A 66 5.70 -4.15 3.29
N CYS A 67 5.28 -4.99 4.24
CA CYS A 67 5.32 -4.72 5.67
C CYS A 67 6.43 -5.52 6.38
N ALA A 68 7.38 -6.09 5.65
CA ALA A 68 8.55 -6.73 6.25
C ALA A 68 9.43 -5.70 6.98
N VAL A 69 10.21 -6.17 7.96
CA VAL A 69 11.08 -5.29 8.77
C VAL A 69 12.09 -4.54 7.89
N ASP A 70 12.64 -5.23 6.90
CA ASP A 70 13.63 -4.75 5.92
C ASP A 70 13.01 -4.13 4.67
N SER A 71 11.69 -3.96 4.62
CA SER A 71 11.03 -3.29 3.50
C SER A 71 11.49 -1.83 3.39
N PHE A 72 11.77 -1.40 2.17
CA PHE A 72 12.12 -0.02 1.87
C PHE A 72 11.46 0.43 0.55
N PRO A 73 10.64 1.50 0.56
CA PRO A 73 10.27 2.32 1.71
C PRO A 73 9.22 1.67 2.63
N GLY A 74 8.56 0.58 2.21
CA GLY A 74 7.55 -0.13 2.99
C GLY A 74 6.20 0.60 3.09
N VAL A 75 5.28 0.05 3.89
CA VAL A 75 3.98 0.66 4.19
C VAL A 75 4.08 1.63 5.36
N TRP A 76 3.39 2.77 5.31
CA TRP A 76 3.40 3.80 6.34
C TRP A 76 1.99 4.13 6.83
N ASP A 77 1.85 4.34 8.13
CA ASP A 77 0.70 5.01 8.73
C ASP A 77 0.83 6.52 8.49
N ILE A 78 -0.15 7.12 7.82
CA ILE A 78 -0.13 8.53 7.43
C ILE A 78 -0.22 9.44 8.65
N ALA A 79 -1.09 9.11 9.59
CA ALA A 79 -1.36 9.94 10.76
C ALA A 79 -0.16 9.93 11.73
N ARG A 80 0.41 8.75 11.94
CA ARG A 80 1.54 8.54 12.85
C ARG A 80 2.88 8.85 12.20
N LYS A 81 2.95 8.88 10.85
CA LYS A 81 4.18 9.12 10.07
C LYS A 81 5.27 8.10 10.40
N MET A 82 4.86 6.84 10.55
CA MET A 82 5.74 5.73 10.91
C MET A 82 5.53 4.55 9.98
N LYS A 83 6.59 3.80 9.71
CA LYS A 83 6.55 2.58 8.91
C LYS A 83 5.83 1.48 9.68
N ILE A 84 4.95 0.75 9.01
CA ILE A 84 4.32 -0.46 9.50
C ILE A 84 5.26 -1.62 9.28
N ILE A 85 5.52 -2.39 10.34
CA ILE A 85 6.28 -3.63 10.25
C ILE A 85 5.54 -4.77 10.94
N PHE A 86 5.58 -5.95 10.33
CA PHE A 86 5.30 -7.20 11.00
C PHE A 86 6.63 -7.89 11.34
N PRO A 87 6.79 -8.44 12.56
CA PRO A 87 7.96 -9.22 12.92
C PRO A 87 8.19 -10.33 11.88
N ARG A 88 9.46 -10.64 11.59
CA ARG A 88 9.79 -11.73 10.67
C ARG A 88 9.12 -13.02 11.13
N ASP A 89 8.20 -13.49 10.30
CA ASP A 89 7.64 -14.82 10.39
C ASP A 89 8.54 -15.80 9.62
N LYS A 90 8.32 -17.10 9.77
CA LYS A 90 9.07 -18.11 9.01
C LYS A 90 8.64 -18.17 7.54
N ASP A 91 7.49 -17.58 7.21
CA ASP A 91 6.87 -17.59 5.90
C ASP A 91 6.50 -16.17 5.48
N ASP A 92 7.15 -15.67 4.43
CA ASP A 92 6.91 -14.34 3.86
C ASP A 92 5.46 -14.17 3.38
N ALA A 93 4.78 -15.26 3.02
CA ALA A 93 3.36 -15.22 2.62
C ALA A 93 2.44 -14.80 3.78
N VAL A 94 2.84 -15.06 5.03
CA VAL A 94 2.09 -14.61 6.21
C VAL A 94 2.19 -13.09 6.36
N ILE A 95 3.37 -12.52 6.11
CA ILE A 95 3.57 -11.07 6.16
C ILE A 95 2.78 -10.38 5.03
N ASP A 96 2.84 -10.88 3.80
CA ASP A 96 2.05 -10.36 2.67
C ASP A 96 0.55 -10.39 2.99
N SER A 97 0.05 -11.52 3.52
CA SER A 97 -1.36 -11.66 3.90
C SER A 97 -1.80 -10.65 4.98
N LYS A 98 -0.99 -10.48 6.03
CA LYS A 98 -1.26 -9.49 7.10
C LYS A 98 -1.22 -8.07 6.54
N CYS A 99 -0.23 -7.76 5.70
CA CYS A 99 -0.06 -6.45 5.08
C CYS A 99 -1.28 -6.10 4.20
N ARG A 100 -1.80 -7.06 3.42
CA ARG A 100 -3.03 -6.90 2.64
C ARG A 100 -4.27 -6.68 3.50
N GLN A 101 -4.45 -7.48 4.57
CA GLN A 101 -5.58 -7.34 5.50
C GLN A 101 -5.59 -5.97 6.20
N LEU A 102 -4.41 -5.43 6.53
CA LEU A 102 -4.29 -4.08 7.07
C LEU A 102 -4.66 -3.02 6.02
N PHE A 103 -4.08 -3.13 4.83
CA PHE A 103 -4.23 -2.13 3.77
C PHE A 103 -5.63 -2.12 3.14
N SER A 104 -6.35 -3.24 3.24
CA SER A 104 -7.77 -3.36 2.88
C SER A 104 -8.72 -2.79 3.94
N GLY A 105 -8.22 -2.46 5.14
CA GLY A 105 -9.03 -2.06 6.28
C GLY A 105 -9.86 -3.21 6.89
N GLU A 106 -9.52 -4.46 6.58
CA GLU A 106 -10.21 -5.64 7.12
C GLU A 106 -9.86 -5.89 8.58
N LYS A 107 -8.59 -5.66 8.94
CA LYS A 107 -8.08 -5.77 10.31
C LYS A 107 -7.20 -4.59 10.66
N THR A 108 -7.16 -4.28 11.94
CA THR A 108 -6.28 -3.26 12.52
C THR A 108 -4.86 -3.78 12.72
N LEU A 109 -3.91 -2.86 12.91
CA LEU A 109 -2.52 -3.20 13.19
C LEU A 109 -2.38 -4.07 14.43
N ASP A 110 -3.15 -3.76 15.48
CA ASP A 110 -3.11 -4.46 16.77
C ASP A 110 -3.65 -5.90 16.63
N GLU A 111 -4.74 -6.11 15.89
CA GLU A 111 -5.29 -7.46 15.62
C GLU A 111 -4.33 -8.36 14.83
N LEU A 112 -3.47 -7.75 14.01
CA LEU A 112 -2.50 -8.45 13.18
C LEU A 112 -1.13 -8.65 13.88
N GLY A 113 -0.97 -8.09 15.09
CA GLY A 113 0.28 -8.15 15.85
C GLY A 113 1.43 -7.38 15.18
N GLY A 114 1.11 -6.30 14.47
CA GLY A 114 2.11 -5.43 13.85
C GLY A 114 2.61 -4.35 14.79
N SER A 115 3.61 -3.61 14.35
CA SER A 115 4.21 -2.52 15.12
C SER A 115 4.67 -1.39 14.21
N LEU A 116 5.01 -0.26 14.83
CA LEU A 116 5.51 0.92 14.14
C LEU A 116 7.02 0.99 14.27
N SER A 117 7.69 1.22 13.15
CA SER A 117 9.11 1.54 13.06
C SER A 117 9.28 2.97 12.60
N ILE A 118 10.31 3.61 13.12
CA ILE A 118 10.87 4.83 12.52
C ILE A 118 11.59 4.43 11.22
#